data_AF-A0A8G1RZJ9-F1
#
_entry.id   AF-A0A8G1RZJ9-F1
#
_cell.length_a   1.000
_cell.length_b   1.000
_cell.length_c   1.000
_cell.angle_alpha   90.00
_cell.angle_beta   90.00
_cell.angle_gamma   90.00
#
_symmetry.space_group_name_H-M   'P 1'
#
loop_
_entity.id
_entity.type
_entity.pdbx_description
1 polymer ?
#
loop_
_entity_poly.entity_id
_entity_poly.type
_entity_poly.pdbx_seq_one_letter_code
_entity_poly.pdbx_strand_id
1 'polypeptide(L)'
;MLQPLHPPTQPSTTTTRPNSPTQPFQSLPEVRAAFDTLLRTSYRFSAPSMGLTAPQISANYAALQTEQLAVWSEATLFAQRFRPFYRHAYPDLPAKEQRGAAIINLHLVSLRVCLHSCLLGSNRAALAHYRADLQHTCELVEALMTTFPHHRPSFMLETGVLPPLYLAAILGDDYRVRWRAIGLMRSWPHREGPFDSNWLASLAEEALWLDLRRRCEAEAGFGAVVLVPGGGDAEEEEELTADDLLRELRGVRRRKLEMLLRTKRLRKPTLDEDVEVEVDADADAVGWYPLDAVGPVKGMGSWSCVRAFHAATRGSAGGYLFVL
;
A
#
# COMPACT_ATOMS: atom_id res chain seq x y z
N MET A 1 17.15 -71.82 15.05
CA MET A 1 15.91 -71.35 15.70
C MET A 1 15.63 -69.94 15.19
N LEU A 2 14.54 -69.78 14.43
CA LEU A 2 14.07 -68.53 13.85
C LEU A 2 13.24 -67.77 14.89
N GLN A 3 13.51 -66.48 15.11
CA GLN A 3 12.61 -65.56 15.81
C GLN A 3 11.72 -64.84 14.79
N PRO A 4 10.42 -64.60 15.06
CA PRO A 4 9.54 -63.89 14.15
C PRO A 4 9.76 -62.37 14.21
N LEU A 5 9.77 -61.73 13.03
CA LEU A 5 9.71 -60.29 12.86
C LEU A 5 8.37 -59.73 13.38
N HIS A 6 8.43 -58.69 14.20
CA HIS A 6 7.26 -57.89 14.57
C HIS A 6 6.65 -57.21 13.32
N PRO A 7 5.32 -57.11 13.21
CA PRO A 7 4.69 -56.35 12.13
C PRO A 7 4.92 -54.84 12.30
N PRO A 8 5.06 -54.08 11.20
CA PRO A 8 5.20 -52.63 11.27
C PRO A 8 3.90 -52.00 11.79
N THR A 9 4.05 -51.18 12.83
CA THR A 9 3.00 -50.31 13.36
C THR A 9 2.56 -49.34 12.27
N GLN A 10 1.29 -49.42 11.86
CA GLN A 10 0.73 -48.45 10.93
C GLN A 10 0.73 -47.05 11.58
N PRO A 11 1.16 -45.99 10.88
CA PRO A 11 0.98 -44.63 11.37
C PRO A 11 -0.53 -44.33 11.43
N SER A 12 -1.00 -43.93 12.61
CA SER A 12 -2.33 -43.36 12.80
C SER A 12 -2.42 -42.09 11.96
N THR A 13 -2.98 -42.19 10.76
CA THR A 13 -3.39 -41.03 9.98
C THR A 13 -4.60 -40.42 10.67
N THR A 14 -4.34 -39.42 11.51
CA THR A 14 -5.36 -38.46 11.91
C THR A 14 -5.74 -37.67 10.66
N THR A 15 -6.66 -38.23 9.87
CA THR A 15 -7.31 -37.54 8.76
C THR A 15 -8.14 -36.42 9.36
N THR A 16 -7.55 -35.23 9.44
CA THR A 16 -8.26 -33.98 9.70
C THR A 16 -9.37 -33.88 8.66
N ARG A 17 -10.62 -34.02 9.07
CA ARG A 17 -11.77 -33.74 8.20
C ARG A 17 -11.57 -32.35 7.60
N PRO A 18 -11.83 -32.14 6.29
CA PRO A 18 -11.91 -30.79 5.77
C PRO A 18 -13.04 -30.09 6.51
N ASN A 19 -12.70 -29.09 7.34
CA ASN A 19 -13.67 -28.21 7.97
C ASN A 19 -14.62 -27.68 6.88
N SER A 20 -15.94 -27.77 7.12
CA SER A 20 -16.93 -27.33 6.14
C SER A 20 -16.68 -25.86 5.74
N PRO A 21 -16.95 -25.46 4.48
CA PRO A 21 -16.60 -24.13 3.96
C PRO A 21 -17.26 -22.96 4.72
N THR A 22 -18.20 -23.24 5.61
CA THR A 22 -18.95 -22.27 6.43
C THR A 22 -18.56 -22.29 7.91
N GLN A 23 -17.69 -23.20 8.36
CA GLN A 23 -17.34 -23.30 9.77
C GLN A 23 -16.38 -22.15 10.17
N PRO A 24 -16.65 -21.47 11.31
CA PRO A 24 -15.71 -20.49 11.87
C PRO A 24 -14.35 -21.12 12.14
N PHE A 25 -13.29 -20.31 12.04
CA PHE A 25 -11.96 -20.76 12.43
C PHE A 25 -11.90 -21.06 13.92
N GLN A 26 -11.12 -22.07 14.29
CA GLN A 26 -10.99 -22.50 15.69
C GLN A 26 -9.70 -22.02 16.34
N SER A 27 -8.70 -21.63 15.55
CA SER A 27 -7.39 -21.22 16.06
C SER A 27 -6.70 -20.23 15.13
N LEU A 28 -5.81 -19.39 15.68
CA LEU A 28 -5.04 -18.44 14.88
C LEU A 28 -4.11 -19.11 13.85
N PRO A 29 -3.45 -20.26 14.11
CA PRO A 29 -2.70 -20.97 13.08
C PRO A 29 -3.55 -21.36 11.86
N GLU A 30 -4.79 -21.81 12.06
CA GLU A 30 -5.73 -22.13 10.98
C GLU A 30 -6.08 -20.87 10.17
N VAL A 31 -6.38 -19.76 10.86
CA VAL A 31 -6.64 -18.46 10.24
C VAL A 31 -5.45 -18.03 9.37
N ARG A 32 -4.23 -18.10 9.92
CA ARG A 32 -3.00 -17.67 9.22
C ARG A 32 -2.77 -18.48 7.94
N ALA A 33 -2.84 -19.81 8.01
CA ALA A 33 -2.64 -20.65 6.84
C ALA A 33 -3.67 -20.37 5.72
N ALA A 34 -4.93 -20.15 6.10
CA ALA A 34 -5.98 -19.77 5.15
C ALA A 34 -5.76 -18.34 4.60
N PHE A 35 -5.31 -17.42 5.44
CA PHE A 35 -5.01 -16.04 5.04
C PHE A 35 -3.83 -15.95 4.07
N ASP A 36 -2.76 -16.72 4.29
CA ASP A 36 -1.60 -16.75 3.39
C ASP A 36 -1.98 -17.24 2.00
N THR A 37 -2.92 -18.18 1.93
CA THR A 37 -3.47 -18.67 0.66
C THR A 37 -4.27 -17.57 -0.04
N LEU A 38 -5.17 -16.90 0.69
CA LEU A 38 -5.96 -15.77 0.18
C LEU A 38 -5.06 -14.64 -0.30
N LEU A 39 -4.03 -14.27 0.47
CA LEU A 39 -3.12 -13.18 0.17
C LEU A 39 -2.33 -13.48 -1.11
N ARG A 40 -1.87 -14.73 -1.28
CA ARG A 40 -1.21 -15.19 -2.52
C ARG A 40 -2.12 -15.07 -3.73
N THR A 41 -3.36 -15.54 -3.64
CA THR A 41 -4.35 -15.44 -4.72
C THR A 41 -4.65 -13.97 -5.04
N SER A 42 -4.82 -13.15 -4.00
CA SER A 42 -5.05 -11.71 -4.14
C SER A 42 -3.89 -10.99 -4.82
N TYR A 43 -2.64 -11.33 -4.50
CA TYR A 43 -1.47 -10.75 -5.16
C TYR A 43 -1.29 -11.23 -6.60
N ARG A 44 -1.69 -12.46 -6.94
CA ARG A 44 -1.66 -12.94 -8.32
C ARG A 44 -2.56 -12.13 -9.25
N PHE A 45 -3.72 -11.73 -8.77
CA PHE A 45 -4.61 -10.82 -9.50
C PHE A 45 -4.13 -9.37 -9.42
N SER A 46 -3.98 -8.82 -8.21
CA SER A 46 -3.74 -7.39 -8.02
C SER A 46 -2.38 -6.93 -8.55
N ALA A 47 -1.32 -7.74 -8.46
CA ALA A 47 0.00 -7.31 -8.90
C ALA A 47 0.02 -6.92 -10.40
N PRO A 48 -0.39 -7.77 -11.35
CA PRO A 48 -0.44 -7.39 -12.77
C PRO A 48 -1.52 -6.34 -13.07
N SER A 49 -2.64 -6.31 -12.33
CA SER A 49 -3.73 -5.37 -12.57
C SER A 49 -3.47 -3.96 -12.02
N MET A 50 -2.62 -3.81 -11.00
CA MET A 50 -2.25 -2.51 -10.48
C MET A 50 -1.50 -1.71 -11.54
N GLY A 51 -2.09 -0.57 -11.88
CA GLY A 51 -1.56 0.40 -12.83
C GLY A 51 -1.89 0.14 -14.30
N LEU A 52 -2.85 -0.73 -14.60
CA LEU A 52 -3.42 -0.83 -15.95
C LEU A 52 -4.09 0.48 -16.36
N THR A 53 -3.92 0.84 -17.63
CA THR A 53 -4.60 2.01 -18.22
C THR A 53 -6.04 1.67 -18.60
N ALA A 54 -6.91 2.68 -18.76
CA ALA A 54 -8.29 2.48 -19.17
C ALA A 54 -8.43 1.65 -20.48
N PRO A 55 -7.62 1.88 -21.54
CA PRO A 55 -7.64 1.02 -22.73
C PRO A 55 -7.26 -0.44 -22.45
N GLN A 56 -6.26 -0.68 -21.59
CA GLN A 56 -5.84 -2.05 -21.23
C GLN A 56 -6.92 -2.78 -20.42
N ILE A 57 -7.58 -2.06 -19.51
CA ILE A 57 -8.72 -2.57 -18.74
C ILE A 57 -9.87 -2.88 -19.70
N SER A 58 -10.27 -1.94 -20.56
CA SER A 58 -11.37 -2.12 -21.52
C SER A 58 -11.14 -3.32 -22.45
N ALA A 59 -9.92 -3.50 -22.96
CA ALA A 59 -9.59 -4.59 -23.86
C ALA A 59 -9.71 -5.98 -23.21
N ASN A 60 -9.57 -6.08 -21.89
CA ASN A 60 -9.53 -7.35 -21.15
C ASN A 60 -10.61 -7.42 -20.06
N TYR A 61 -11.60 -6.52 -20.09
CA TYR A 61 -12.48 -6.27 -18.94
C TYR A 61 -13.21 -7.52 -18.47
N ALA A 62 -13.78 -8.32 -19.38
CA ALA A 62 -14.51 -9.52 -19.03
C ALA A 62 -13.64 -10.55 -18.28
N ALA A 63 -12.40 -10.76 -18.74
CA ALA A 63 -11.45 -11.68 -18.10
C ALA A 63 -11.01 -11.15 -16.74
N LEU A 64 -10.61 -9.88 -16.67
CA LEU A 64 -10.18 -9.22 -15.43
C LEU A 64 -11.29 -9.18 -14.38
N GLN A 65 -12.53 -8.88 -14.78
CA GLN A 65 -13.68 -8.85 -13.88
C GLN A 65 -14.02 -10.26 -13.37
N THR A 66 -13.94 -11.28 -14.23
CA THR A 66 -14.16 -12.67 -13.82
C THR A 66 -13.15 -13.10 -12.75
N GLU A 67 -11.86 -12.79 -12.96
CA GLU A 67 -10.81 -13.09 -11.99
C GLU A 67 -11.01 -12.28 -10.70
N GLN A 68 -11.29 -10.97 -10.80
CA GLN A 68 -11.57 -10.11 -9.65
C GLN A 68 -12.71 -10.68 -8.78
N LEU A 69 -13.81 -11.10 -9.40
CA LEU A 69 -14.98 -11.66 -8.69
C LEU A 69 -14.65 -13.00 -8.02
N ALA A 70 -13.86 -13.86 -8.66
CA ALA A 70 -13.41 -15.12 -8.08
C ALA A 70 -12.59 -14.88 -6.81
N VAL A 71 -11.58 -14.00 -6.88
CA VAL A 71 -10.74 -13.64 -5.73
C VAL A 71 -11.55 -12.94 -4.64
N TRP A 72 -12.48 -12.05 -5.03
CA TRP A 72 -13.35 -11.36 -4.08
C TRP A 72 -14.30 -12.32 -3.35
N SER A 73 -14.79 -13.35 -4.03
CA SER A 73 -15.59 -14.41 -3.42
C SER A 73 -14.79 -15.16 -2.35
N GLU A 74 -13.53 -15.52 -2.63
CA GLU A 74 -12.63 -16.13 -1.64
C GLU A 74 -12.38 -15.21 -0.43
N ALA A 75 -12.12 -13.92 -0.67
CA ALA A 75 -11.93 -12.94 0.39
C ALA A 75 -13.18 -12.80 1.28
N THR A 76 -14.36 -12.82 0.65
CA THR A 76 -15.65 -12.73 1.35
C THR A 76 -15.89 -13.96 2.22
N LEU A 77 -15.67 -15.17 1.68
CA LEU A 77 -15.79 -16.42 2.44
C LEU A 77 -14.81 -16.48 3.61
N PHE A 78 -13.55 -16.07 3.39
CA PHE A 78 -12.58 -15.97 4.47
C PHE A 78 -13.05 -14.99 5.56
N ALA A 79 -13.51 -13.80 5.18
CA ALA A 79 -13.97 -12.79 6.13
C ALA A 79 -15.19 -13.27 6.94
N GLN A 80 -16.12 -14.01 6.31
CA GLN A 80 -17.26 -14.61 7.00
C GLN A 80 -16.84 -15.59 8.10
N ARG A 81 -15.78 -16.37 7.88
CA ARG A 81 -15.24 -17.31 8.86
C ARG A 81 -14.35 -16.63 9.91
N PHE A 82 -13.61 -15.59 9.52
CA PHE A 82 -12.68 -14.87 10.37
C PHE A 82 -13.37 -13.92 11.34
N ARG A 83 -14.41 -13.18 10.92
CA ARG A 83 -15.08 -12.19 11.79
C ARG A 83 -15.63 -12.79 13.10
N PRO A 84 -16.29 -13.97 13.12
CA PRO A 84 -16.70 -14.60 14.36
C PRO A 84 -15.51 -14.96 15.26
N PHE A 85 -14.46 -15.57 14.70
CA PHE A 85 -13.23 -15.86 15.43
C PHE A 85 -12.62 -14.59 16.04
N TYR A 86 -12.48 -13.54 15.22
CA TYR A 86 -11.92 -12.26 15.66
C TYR A 86 -12.76 -11.59 16.75
N ARG A 87 -14.09 -11.70 16.71
CA ARG A 87 -14.95 -11.11 17.74
C ARG A 87 -14.91 -11.88 19.06
N HIS A 88 -14.82 -13.21 19.00
CA HIS A 88 -14.97 -14.05 20.19
C HIS A 88 -13.65 -14.50 20.81
N ALA A 89 -12.66 -14.87 20.00
CA ALA A 89 -11.39 -15.39 20.50
C ALA A 89 -10.36 -14.28 20.79
N TYR A 90 -10.41 -13.16 20.05
CA TYR A 90 -9.40 -12.09 20.15
C TYR A 90 -9.12 -11.59 21.58
N PRO A 91 -10.13 -11.30 22.44
CA PRO A 91 -9.87 -10.81 23.80
C PRO A 91 -9.04 -11.79 24.64
N ASP A 92 -9.16 -13.09 24.36
CA ASP A 92 -8.52 -14.17 25.11
C ASP A 92 -7.17 -14.60 24.50
N LEU A 93 -6.81 -14.08 23.32
CA LEU A 93 -5.54 -14.39 22.67
C LEU A 93 -4.36 -13.74 23.41
N PRO A 94 -3.18 -14.38 23.47
CA PRO A 94 -1.94 -13.72 23.90
C PRO A 94 -1.65 -12.47 23.06
N ALA A 95 -0.98 -11.46 23.64
CA ALA A 95 -0.70 -10.20 22.94
C ALA A 95 -0.01 -10.37 21.56
N LYS A 96 0.89 -11.36 21.42
CA LYS A 96 1.52 -11.69 20.13
C LYS A 96 0.51 -12.19 19.09
N GLU A 97 -0.48 -12.94 19.53
CA GLU A 97 -1.53 -13.52 18.69
C GLU A 97 -2.59 -12.48 18.32
N GLN A 98 -2.96 -11.61 19.27
CA GLN A 98 -3.80 -10.44 19.00
C GLN A 98 -3.23 -9.57 17.89
N ARG A 99 -1.93 -9.24 17.94
CA ARG A 99 -1.26 -8.50 16.86
C ARG A 99 -1.39 -9.19 15.50
N GLY A 100 -1.18 -10.51 15.46
CA GLY A 100 -1.34 -11.28 14.23
C GLY A 100 -2.78 -11.23 13.69
N ALA A 101 -3.77 -11.37 14.56
CA ALA A 101 -5.18 -11.27 14.20
C ALA A 101 -5.55 -9.86 13.72
N ALA A 102 -5.02 -8.81 14.36
CA ALA A 102 -5.25 -7.43 13.98
C ALA A 102 -4.61 -7.08 12.62
N ILE A 103 -3.42 -7.63 12.30
CA ILE A 103 -2.81 -7.52 10.97
C ILE A 103 -3.68 -8.19 9.90
N ILE A 104 -4.24 -9.38 10.18
CA ILE A 104 -5.17 -10.05 9.26
C ILE A 104 -6.42 -9.19 9.04
N ASN A 105 -6.99 -8.61 10.11
CA ASN A 105 -8.14 -7.71 10.00
C ASN A 105 -7.82 -6.46 9.15
N LEU A 106 -6.66 -5.84 9.37
CA LEU A 106 -6.16 -4.72 8.56
C LEU A 106 -6.11 -5.08 7.07
N HIS A 107 -5.55 -6.24 6.74
CA HIS A 107 -5.49 -6.68 5.36
C HIS A 107 -6.85 -6.96 4.76
N LEU A 108 -7.85 -7.44 5.49
CA LEU A 108 -9.20 -7.61 4.93
C LEU A 108 -9.84 -6.29 4.51
N VAL A 109 -9.63 -5.23 5.29
CA VAL A 109 -10.07 -3.88 4.92
C VAL A 109 -9.34 -3.42 3.65
N SER A 110 -8.01 -3.55 3.63
CA SER A 110 -7.18 -3.10 2.51
C SER A 110 -7.40 -3.92 1.23
N LEU A 111 -7.60 -5.24 1.32
CA LEU A 111 -7.82 -6.12 0.19
C LEU A 111 -9.08 -5.77 -0.58
N ARG A 112 -10.16 -5.37 0.11
CA ARG A 112 -11.37 -4.87 -0.55
C ARG A 112 -11.04 -3.70 -1.46
N VAL A 113 -10.35 -2.70 -0.93
CA VAL A 113 -9.97 -1.51 -1.71
C VAL A 113 -9.08 -1.91 -2.87
N CYS A 114 -8.02 -2.70 -2.61
CA CYS A 114 -7.04 -3.13 -3.60
C CYS A 114 -7.69 -3.89 -4.77
N LEU A 115 -8.54 -4.87 -4.48
CA LEU A 115 -9.18 -5.70 -5.50
C LEU A 115 -10.12 -4.86 -6.36
N HIS A 116 -10.98 -4.05 -5.74
CA HIS A 116 -11.95 -3.26 -6.49
C HIS A 116 -11.32 -2.10 -7.26
N SER A 117 -10.26 -1.48 -6.72
CA SER A 117 -9.59 -0.35 -7.39
C SER A 117 -8.82 -0.75 -8.65
N CYS A 118 -8.40 -2.02 -8.78
CA CYS A 118 -7.62 -2.50 -9.91
C CYS A 118 -8.27 -2.22 -11.28
N LEU A 119 -9.60 -2.16 -11.34
CA LEU A 119 -10.35 -1.93 -12.59
C LEU A 119 -10.91 -0.52 -12.73
N LEU A 120 -10.61 0.39 -11.79
CA LEU A 120 -11.11 1.78 -11.82
C LEU A 120 -10.17 2.73 -12.58
N GLY A 121 -8.94 2.32 -12.87
CA GLY A 121 -7.94 3.16 -13.51
C GLY A 121 -7.74 4.47 -12.73
N SER A 122 -7.77 5.61 -13.43
CA SER A 122 -7.64 6.95 -12.85
C SER A 122 -8.98 7.60 -12.48
N ASN A 123 -10.07 6.84 -12.38
CA ASN A 123 -11.39 7.40 -12.05
C ASN A 123 -11.46 7.81 -10.57
N ARG A 124 -11.12 9.08 -10.30
CA ARG A 124 -11.12 9.65 -8.94
C ARG A 124 -12.48 9.61 -8.25
N ALA A 125 -13.55 9.86 -8.99
CA ALA A 125 -14.90 9.83 -8.42
C ALA A 125 -15.26 8.43 -7.92
N ALA A 126 -14.87 7.38 -8.64
CA ALA A 126 -15.06 6.00 -8.19
C ALA A 126 -14.13 5.64 -7.02
N LEU A 127 -12.89 6.12 -7.02
CA LEU A 127 -11.93 5.90 -5.93
C LEU A 127 -12.36 6.57 -4.62
N ALA A 128 -13.07 7.71 -4.68
CA ALA A 128 -13.62 8.40 -3.52
C ALA A 128 -14.56 7.52 -2.67
N HIS A 129 -15.18 6.49 -3.27
CA HIS A 129 -16.01 5.52 -2.56
C HIS A 129 -15.24 4.78 -1.44
N TYR A 130 -13.92 4.62 -1.59
CA TYR A 130 -13.07 3.88 -0.64
C TYR A 130 -12.41 4.78 0.42
N ARG A 131 -12.75 6.08 0.47
CA ARG A 131 -12.13 7.03 1.41
C ARG A 131 -12.22 6.54 2.86
N ALA A 132 -13.40 6.10 3.29
CA ALA A 132 -13.61 5.60 4.65
C ALA A 132 -12.76 4.35 4.94
N ASP A 133 -12.64 3.42 3.98
CA ASP A 133 -11.83 2.21 4.13
C ASP A 133 -10.32 2.55 4.23
N LEU A 134 -9.84 3.54 3.46
CA LEU A 134 -8.45 4.01 3.50
C LEU A 134 -8.13 4.79 4.79
N GLN A 135 -9.07 5.59 5.27
CA GLN A 135 -8.94 6.24 6.58
C GLN A 135 -8.89 5.20 7.70
N HIS A 136 -9.81 4.23 7.67
CA HIS A 136 -9.85 3.17 8.67
C HIS A 136 -8.58 2.32 8.66
N THR A 137 -7.96 2.14 7.49
CA THR A 137 -6.64 1.50 7.37
C THR A 137 -5.58 2.23 8.20
N CYS A 138 -5.53 3.56 8.16
CA CYS A 138 -4.58 4.35 8.97
C CYS A 138 -4.86 4.21 10.47
N GLU A 139 -6.14 4.28 10.88
CA GLU A 139 -6.56 4.13 12.28
C GLU A 139 -6.18 2.75 12.85
N LEU A 140 -6.41 1.67 12.08
CA LEU A 140 -6.03 0.32 12.46
C LEU A 140 -4.51 0.18 12.62
N VAL A 141 -3.73 0.81 11.73
CA VAL A 141 -2.26 0.78 11.81
C VAL A 141 -1.77 1.53 13.05
N GLU A 142 -2.31 2.70 13.35
CA GLU A 142 -1.96 3.43 14.58
C GLU A 142 -2.26 2.62 15.83
N ALA A 143 -3.47 2.05 15.90
CA ALA A 143 -3.85 1.16 16.99
C ALA A 143 -2.87 -0.02 17.11
N LEU A 144 -2.51 -0.66 16.01
CA LEU A 144 -1.47 -1.70 15.97
C LEU A 144 -0.11 -1.21 16.47
N MET A 145 0.31 -0.02 16.07
CA MET A 145 1.60 0.57 16.47
C MET A 145 1.67 0.84 17.98
N THR A 146 0.55 1.16 18.64
CA THR A 146 0.50 1.30 20.11
C THR A 146 0.76 -0.03 20.84
N THR A 147 0.50 -1.17 20.18
CA THR A 147 0.79 -2.51 20.74
C THR A 147 2.27 -2.89 20.71
N PHE A 148 3.13 -2.02 20.17
CA PHE A 148 4.60 -2.14 20.16
C PHE A 148 5.27 -0.97 20.92
N PRO A 149 5.01 -0.78 22.23
CA PRO A 149 5.43 0.42 22.96
C PRO A 149 6.95 0.52 23.19
N HIS A 150 7.64 -0.62 23.27
CA HIS A 150 9.07 -0.66 23.65
C HIS A 150 10.01 -1.10 22.52
N HIS A 151 9.50 -1.89 21.56
CA HIS A 151 10.32 -2.43 20.49
C HIS A 151 9.48 -2.69 19.25
N ARG A 152 9.62 -1.80 18.27
CA ARG A 152 9.11 -1.98 16.92
C ARG A 152 10.14 -2.77 16.10
N PRO A 153 9.81 -3.95 15.56
CA PRO A 153 10.77 -4.73 14.78
C PRO A 153 11.21 -3.97 13.52
N SER A 154 12.50 -4.02 13.22
CA SER A 154 13.08 -3.42 12.01
C SER A 154 12.93 -4.32 10.77
N PHE A 155 12.65 -5.60 10.97
CA PHE A 155 12.43 -6.57 9.92
C PHE A 155 11.35 -7.59 10.31
N MET A 156 10.43 -7.86 9.40
CA MET A 156 9.40 -8.90 9.49
C MET A 156 9.43 -9.72 8.20
N LEU A 157 9.38 -11.05 8.32
CA LEU A 157 9.40 -11.94 7.15
C LEU A 157 8.06 -11.86 6.39
N GLU A 158 6.97 -11.82 7.15
CA GLU A 158 5.61 -11.74 6.62
C GLU A 158 5.22 -10.30 6.27
N THR A 159 4.19 -10.18 5.45
CA THR A 159 3.58 -8.88 5.17
C THR A 159 2.84 -8.37 6.41
N GLY A 160 3.00 -7.08 6.72
CA GLY A 160 2.32 -6.42 7.83
C GLY A 160 1.59 -5.16 7.34
N VAL A 161 1.98 -4.02 7.88
CA VAL A 161 1.27 -2.75 7.69
C VAL A 161 1.65 -2.00 6.41
N LEU A 162 2.77 -2.34 5.76
CA LEU A 162 3.32 -1.54 4.65
C LEU A 162 2.44 -1.55 3.39
N PRO A 163 1.96 -2.69 2.86
CA PRO A 163 1.11 -2.63 1.67
C PRO A 163 -0.22 -1.90 1.88
N PRO A 164 -0.94 -2.09 3.01
CA PRO A 164 -2.11 -1.29 3.32
C PRO A 164 -1.84 0.23 3.38
N LEU A 165 -0.75 0.64 4.06
CA LEU A 165 -0.37 2.05 4.13
C LEU A 165 -0.01 2.63 2.76
N TYR A 166 0.75 1.88 1.96
CA TYR A 166 1.11 2.33 0.62
C TYR A 166 -0.12 2.50 -0.28
N LEU A 167 -1.11 1.61 -0.16
CA LEU A 167 -2.38 1.72 -0.87
C LEU A 167 -3.12 3.01 -0.49
N ALA A 168 -3.21 3.31 0.82
CA ALA A 168 -3.82 4.54 1.33
C ALA A 168 -3.08 5.79 0.85
N ALA A 169 -1.75 5.73 0.75
CA ALA A 169 -0.92 6.84 0.30
C ALA A 169 -1.04 7.14 -1.21
N ILE A 170 -1.34 6.13 -2.04
CA ILE A 170 -1.36 6.26 -3.50
C ILE A 170 -2.76 6.39 -4.10
N LEU A 171 -3.76 5.68 -3.59
CA LEU A 171 -5.09 5.62 -4.21
C LEU A 171 -6.07 6.69 -3.72
N GLY A 172 -5.84 7.23 -2.52
CA GLY A 172 -6.78 8.18 -1.90
C GLY A 172 -6.92 9.47 -2.72
N ASP A 173 -8.13 10.01 -2.75
CA ASP A 173 -8.39 11.39 -3.19
C ASP A 173 -8.31 12.39 -2.01
N ASP A 174 -8.33 11.87 -0.78
CA ASP A 174 -8.17 12.62 0.46
C ASP A 174 -6.68 12.78 0.82
N TYR A 175 -6.19 14.01 0.70
CA TYR A 175 -4.81 14.36 0.98
C TYR A 175 -4.42 14.17 2.45
N ARG A 176 -5.37 14.26 3.39
CA ARG A 176 -5.14 13.98 4.81
C ARG A 176 -4.75 12.53 5.01
N VAL A 177 -5.51 11.62 4.40
CA VAL A 177 -5.27 10.18 4.49
C VAL A 177 -3.93 9.84 3.84
N ARG A 178 -3.63 10.42 2.67
CA ARG A 178 -2.34 10.20 2.00
C ARG A 178 -1.16 10.67 2.83
N TRP A 179 -1.24 11.89 3.36
CA TRP A 179 -0.20 12.48 4.21
C TRP A 179 0.00 11.67 5.49
N ARG A 180 -1.10 11.31 6.17
CA ARG A 180 -1.07 10.46 7.37
C ARG A 180 -0.44 9.11 7.10
N ALA A 181 -0.80 8.43 6.01
CA ALA A 181 -0.22 7.13 5.64
C ALA A 181 1.30 7.22 5.38
N ILE A 182 1.76 8.29 4.72
CA ILE A 182 3.19 8.58 4.54
C ILE A 182 3.86 8.77 5.90
N GLY A 183 3.29 9.59 6.78
CA GLY A 183 3.78 9.81 8.14
C GLY A 183 3.90 8.52 8.94
N LEU A 184 2.91 7.63 8.86
CA LEU A 184 2.95 6.33 9.53
C LEU A 184 4.10 5.45 9.02
N MET A 185 4.30 5.35 7.70
CA MET A 185 5.46 4.63 7.14
C MET A 185 6.79 5.23 7.59
N ARG A 186 6.89 6.56 7.72
CA ARG A 186 8.10 7.26 8.20
C ARG A 186 8.35 7.07 9.69
N SER A 187 7.29 7.03 10.51
CA SER A 187 7.38 6.91 11.97
C SER A 187 7.79 5.52 12.46
N TRP A 188 7.71 4.50 11.59
CA TRP A 188 8.22 3.16 11.86
C TRP A 188 9.09 2.68 10.69
N PRO A 189 10.37 3.05 10.66
CA PRO A 189 11.31 2.55 9.65
C PRO A 189 11.59 1.05 9.83
N HIS A 190 11.05 0.22 8.94
CA HIS A 190 11.26 -1.23 8.93
C HIS A 190 11.07 -1.84 7.53
N ARG A 191 11.26 -3.15 7.45
CA ARG A 191 11.01 -3.98 6.26
C ARG A 191 10.02 -5.10 6.55
N GLU A 192 9.19 -5.41 5.55
CA GLU A 192 8.18 -6.48 5.58
C GLU A 192 8.29 -7.30 4.30
N GLY A 193 8.86 -8.50 4.37
CA GLY A 193 9.16 -9.29 3.18
C GLY A 193 9.94 -8.45 2.14
N PRO A 194 9.39 -8.22 0.93
CA PRO A 194 10.04 -7.41 -0.10
C PRO A 194 9.89 -5.89 0.10
N PHE A 195 9.06 -5.44 1.04
CA PHE A 195 8.71 -4.04 1.21
C PHE A 195 9.66 -3.32 2.16
N ASP A 196 10.06 -2.11 1.79
CA ASP A 196 10.87 -1.20 2.61
C ASP A 196 10.08 0.08 2.86
N SER A 197 9.78 0.36 4.13
CA SER A 197 8.96 1.49 4.57
C SER A 197 9.45 2.84 4.05
N ASN A 198 10.76 3.11 4.16
CA ASN A 198 11.36 4.36 3.72
C ASN A 198 11.30 4.53 2.22
N TRP A 199 11.50 3.43 1.48
CA TRP A 199 11.41 3.44 0.03
C TRP A 199 9.95 3.65 -0.42
N LEU A 200 8.98 2.95 0.16
CA LEU A 200 7.56 3.13 -0.15
C LEU A 200 7.05 4.53 0.23
N ALA A 201 7.43 5.05 1.40
CA ALA A 201 7.10 6.41 1.80
C ALA A 201 7.64 7.43 0.79
N SER A 202 8.88 7.24 0.34
CA SER A 202 9.45 8.13 -0.68
C SER A 202 8.75 8.06 -2.03
N LEU A 203 8.31 6.87 -2.43
CA LEU A 203 7.55 6.66 -3.66
C LEU A 203 6.18 7.36 -3.56
N ALA A 204 5.54 7.28 -2.40
CA ALA A 204 4.28 7.97 -2.11
C ALA A 204 4.42 9.49 -2.00
N GLU A 205 5.50 10.00 -1.41
CA GLU A 205 5.84 11.44 -1.37
C GLU A 205 5.99 12.02 -2.78
N GLU A 206 6.75 11.35 -3.65
CA GLU A 206 6.92 11.79 -5.04
C GLU A 206 5.58 11.75 -5.80
N ALA A 207 4.75 10.74 -5.56
CA ALA A 207 3.42 10.67 -6.17
C ALA A 207 2.47 11.76 -5.68
N LEU A 208 2.56 12.12 -4.39
CA LEU A 208 1.79 13.20 -3.79
C LEU A 208 2.24 14.55 -4.34
N TRP A 209 3.55 14.78 -4.45
CA TRP A 209 4.13 15.99 -5.00
C TRP A 209 3.70 16.22 -6.44
N LEU A 210 3.84 15.21 -7.32
CA LEU A 210 3.42 15.28 -8.71
C LEU A 210 1.91 15.49 -8.87
N ASP A 211 1.12 14.99 -7.94
CA ASP A 211 -0.32 15.20 -7.96
C ASP A 211 -0.71 16.62 -7.57
N LEU A 212 -0.20 17.10 -6.44
CA LEU A 212 -0.46 18.46 -5.94
C LEU A 212 -0.02 19.50 -6.95
N ARG A 213 1.20 19.35 -7.49
CA ARG A 213 1.72 20.27 -8.50
C ARG A 213 0.81 20.39 -9.70
N ARG A 214 0.40 19.26 -10.30
CA ARG A 214 -0.51 19.27 -11.47
C ARG A 214 -1.83 19.96 -11.16
N ARG A 215 -2.36 19.81 -9.95
CA ARG A 215 -3.60 20.47 -9.54
C ARG A 215 -3.40 21.97 -9.32
N CYS A 216 -2.32 22.39 -8.66
CA CYS A 216 -2.00 23.81 -8.52
C CYS A 216 -1.81 24.49 -9.90
N GLU A 217 -1.25 23.78 -10.88
CA GLU A 217 -1.09 24.28 -12.25
C GLU A 217 -2.42 24.34 -13.02
N ALA A 218 -3.32 23.38 -12.80
CA ALA A 218 -4.58 23.27 -13.55
C ALA A 218 -5.76 24.03 -12.92
N GLU A 219 -5.79 24.20 -11.61
CA GLU A 219 -6.92 24.72 -10.83
C GLU A 219 -6.52 26.02 -10.12
N ALA A 220 -6.99 27.16 -10.63
CA ALA A 220 -6.72 28.47 -10.03
C ALA A 220 -7.23 28.52 -8.57
N GLY A 221 -6.36 28.94 -7.65
CA GLY A 221 -6.67 29.03 -6.22
C GLY A 221 -6.53 27.71 -5.45
N PHE A 222 -6.22 26.59 -6.12
CA PHE A 222 -6.03 25.30 -5.44
C PHE A 222 -4.88 25.33 -4.42
N GLY A 223 -3.82 26.10 -4.68
CA GLY A 223 -2.68 26.27 -3.76
C GLY A 223 -3.08 26.69 -2.35
N ALA A 224 -4.09 27.55 -2.21
CA ALA A 224 -4.59 28.04 -0.93
C ALA A 224 -5.61 27.11 -0.25
N VAL A 225 -5.99 26.00 -0.90
CA VAL A 225 -6.95 25.05 -0.32
C VAL A 225 -6.29 24.32 0.83
N VAL A 226 -6.97 24.31 1.97
CA VAL A 226 -6.58 23.53 3.14
C VAL A 226 -6.78 22.06 2.84
N LEU A 227 -5.69 21.30 2.87
CA LEU A 227 -5.69 19.87 2.59
C LEU A 227 -5.52 19.04 3.86
N VAL A 228 -4.84 19.57 4.87
CA VAL A 228 -4.73 18.96 6.21
C VAL A 228 -5.18 19.99 7.24
N PRO A 229 -6.41 19.89 7.77
CA PRO A 229 -6.87 20.79 8.81
C PRO A 229 -6.08 20.51 10.09
N GLY A 230 -5.80 21.57 10.85
CA GLY A 230 -5.14 21.47 12.15
C GLY A 230 -5.98 20.73 13.20
N GLY A 231 -5.29 20.21 14.21
CA GLY A 231 -5.91 19.50 15.32
C GLY A 231 -6.71 20.46 16.22
N GLY A 232 -8.03 20.24 16.31
CA GLY A 232 -8.88 20.93 17.27
C GLY A 232 -8.59 20.43 18.69
N ASP A 233 -8.01 21.31 19.50
CA ASP A 233 -8.09 21.35 20.97
C ASP A 233 -6.94 20.77 21.84
N ALA A 234 -5.81 20.25 21.33
CA ALA A 234 -4.74 19.84 22.26
C ALA A 234 -3.27 19.84 21.80
N GLU A 235 -2.94 19.77 20.51
CA GLU A 235 -1.54 19.84 20.06
C GLU A 235 -1.45 20.61 18.73
N GLU A 236 -0.39 21.41 18.58
CA GLU A 236 -0.10 22.34 17.49
C GLU A 236 0.10 21.64 16.13
N GLU A 237 -0.89 20.89 15.63
CA GLU A 237 -0.89 20.49 14.23
C GLU A 237 -1.33 21.70 13.40
N GLU A 238 -0.36 22.33 12.74
CA GLU A 238 -0.60 23.45 11.83
C GLU A 238 -1.48 23.02 10.66
N GLU A 239 -2.42 23.88 10.29
CA GLU A 239 -3.24 23.69 9.10
C GLU A 239 -2.36 23.78 7.86
N LEU A 240 -2.36 22.74 7.02
CA LEU A 240 -1.52 22.69 5.81
C LEU A 240 -2.37 22.91 4.57
N THR A 241 -2.02 23.98 3.84
CA THR A 241 -2.54 24.22 2.49
C THR A 241 -1.86 23.33 1.45
N ALA A 242 -2.39 23.31 0.23
CA ALA A 242 -1.75 22.63 -0.89
C ALA A 242 -0.35 23.19 -1.18
N ASP A 243 -0.16 24.50 -1.09
CA ASP A 243 1.15 25.15 -1.29
C ASP A 243 2.14 24.80 -0.17
N ASP A 244 1.67 24.66 1.08
CA ASP A 244 2.52 24.25 2.20
C ASP A 244 3.01 22.81 2.02
N LEU A 245 2.09 21.89 1.70
CA LEU A 245 2.46 20.50 1.39
C LEU A 245 3.40 20.41 0.18
N LEU A 246 3.16 21.19 -0.87
CA LEU A 246 4.01 21.21 -2.06
C LEU A 246 5.43 21.70 -1.71
N ARG A 247 5.55 22.72 -0.85
CA ARG A 247 6.82 23.25 -0.35
C ARG A 247 7.58 22.21 0.48
N GLU A 248 6.90 21.55 1.41
CA GLU A 248 7.48 20.48 2.23
C GLU A 248 8.00 19.32 1.38
N LEU A 249 7.16 18.83 0.46
CA LEU A 249 7.52 17.74 -0.45
C LEU A 249 8.66 18.12 -1.40
N ARG A 250 8.70 19.37 -1.89
CA ARG A 250 9.84 19.89 -2.66
C ARG A 250 11.13 19.85 -1.84
N GLY A 251 11.06 20.22 -0.56
CA GLY A 251 12.19 20.12 0.36
C GLY A 251 12.68 18.68 0.57
N VAL A 252 11.74 17.74 0.74
CA VAL A 252 12.04 16.30 0.85
C VAL A 252 12.71 15.78 -0.43
N ARG A 253 12.13 16.09 -1.59
CA ARG A 253 12.65 15.71 -2.91
C ARG A 253 14.07 16.23 -3.13
N ARG A 254 14.33 17.52 -2.84
CA ARG A 254 15.65 18.14 -2.96
C ARG A 254 16.70 17.44 -2.11
N ARG A 255 16.46 17.28 -0.80
CA ARG A 255 17.38 16.60 0.14
C ARG A 255 17.71 15.19 -0.34
N LYS A 256 16.73 14.52 -0.94
CA LYS A 256 16.90 13.16 -1.46
C LYS A 256 17.75 13.10 -2.72
N LEU A 257 17.49 13.98 -3.69
CA LEU A 257 18.33 14.10 -4.89
C LEU A 257 19.79 14.44 -4.53
N GLU A 258 20.00 15.40 -3.63
CA GLU A 258 21.33 15.75 -3.11
C GLU A 258 22.03 14.54 -2.47
N MET A 259 21.33 13.79 -1.61
CA MET A 259 21.87 12.58 -1.01
C MET A 259 22.24 11.54 -2.07
N LEU A 260 21.39 11.31 -3.08
CA LEU A 260 21.64 10.32 -4.14
C LEU A 260 22.82 10.71 -5.03
N LEU A 261 22.95 12.00 -5.36
CA LEU A 261 24.10 12.56 -6.08
C LEU A 261 25.39 12.41 -5.25
N ARG A 262 25.37 12.84 -3.98
CA ARG A 262 26.52 12.75 -3.06
C ARG A 262 26.98 11.30 -2.86
N THR A 263 26.04 10.36 -2.80
CA THR A 263 26.33 8.92 -2.65
C THR A 263 26.61 8.21 -3.97
N LYS A 264 26.65 8.96 -5.10
CA LYS A 264 26.86 8.42 -6.46
C LYS A 264 25.86 7.33 -6.86
N ARG A 265 24.69 7.32 -6.22
CA ARG A 265 23.56 6.44 -6.55
C ARG A 265 22.73 6.99 -7.71
N LEU A 266 22.91 8.26 -8.03
CA LEU A 266 22.32 8.94 -9.16
C LEU A 266 23.42 9.73 -9.88
N ARG A 267 23.35 9.83 -11.21
CA ARG A 267 24.24 10.68 -12.01
C ARG A 267 23.49 11.93 -12.42
N LYS A 268 24.18 13.08 -12.38
CA LYS A 268 23.66 14.35 -12.88
C LYS A 268 23.32 14.19 -14.38
N PRO A 269 22.16 14.68 -14.87
CA PRO A 269 21.86 14.65 -16.29
C PRO A 269 22.89 15.54 -16.96
N THR A 270 23.59 15.00 -17.95
CA THR A 270 24.46 15.78 -18.83
C THR A 270 23.56 16.60 -19.73
N LEU A 271 23.35 17.87 -19.36
CA LEU A 271 23.07 18.91 -20.35
C LEU A 271 24.42 19.43 -20.85
N ASP A 272 24.46 19.86 -22.11
CA ASP A 272 25.67 20.39 -22.76
C ASP A 272 26.40 21.40 -21.85
N GLU A 273 27.73 21.36 -21.93
CA GLU A 273 28.68 21.84 -20.93
C GLU A 273 28.45 23.31 -20.49
N ASP A 274 28.73 23.58 -19.21
CA ASP A 274 28.83 24.91 -18.54
C ASP A 274 27.66 25.42 -17.67
N VAL A 275 26.66 24.59 -17.34
CA VAL A 275 25.72 24.94 -16.25
C VAL A 275 26.00 24.11 -15.00
N GLU A 276 26.55 24.76 -13.96
CA GLU A 276 26.49 24.23 -12.60
C GLU A 276 25.01 24.08 -12.22
N VAL A 277 24.43 22.90 -12.47
CA VAL A 277 23.05 22.63 -12.03
C VAL A 277 23.06 22.60 -10.51
N GLU A 278 22.65 23.72 -9.91
CA GLU A 278 22.20 23.77 -8.53
C GLU A 278 20.94 22.92 -8.40
N VAL A 279 20.83 22.13 -7.33
CA VAL A 279 19.60 21.36 -7.05
C VAL A 279 18.42 22.29 -6.72
N ASP A 280 18.68 23.60 -6.57
CA ASP A 280 17.70 24.66 -6.32
C ASP A 280 17.03 25.22 -7.59
N ALA A 281 17.71 25.22 -8.73
CA ALA A 281 17.12 25.62 -10.01
C ALA A 281 16.09 24.56 -10.38
N ASP A 282 14.82 24.94 -10.25
CA ASP A 282 13.60 24.15 -10.49
C ASP A 282 13.92 22.75 -11.00
N ALA A 283 13.94 21.75 -10.10
CA ALA A 283 14.39 20.38 -10.40
C ALA A 283 13.48 19.63 -11.42
N ASP A 284 12.72 20.42 -12.18
CA ASP A 284 11.90 20.17 -13.35
C ASP A 284 12.55 20.65 -14.66
N ALA A 285 13.34 21.73 -14.61
CA ALA A 285 14.17 22.19 -15.73
C ALA A 285 15.29 21.19 -16.03
N VAL A 286 15.73 20.48 -14.98
CA VAL A 286 16.66 19.36 -15.05
C VAL A 286 15.79 18.12 -15.24
N GLY A 287 15.77 17.53 -16.44
CA GLY A 287 14.83 16.46 -16.85
C GLY A 287 14.95 15.12 -16.10
N TRP A 288 14.87 15.14 -14.76
CA TRP A 288 14.89 13.99 -13.88
C TRP A 288 13.61 13.18 -14.03
N TYR A 289 13.76 11.86 -14.14
CA TYR A 289 12.61 10.98 -14.09
C TYR A 289 12.09 10.91 -12.65
N PRO A 290 10.77 10.86 -12.38
CA PRO A 290 10.26 10.79 -11.00
C PRO A 290 10.85 9.68 -10.13
N LEU A 291 11.19 8.51 -10.72
CA LEU A 291 11.84 7.45 -9.95
C LEU A 291 13.31 7.76 -9.57
N ASP A 292 13.96 8.70 -10.25
CA ASP A 292 15.30 9.16 -9.90
C ASP A 292 15.30 9.85 -8.53
N ALA A 293 14.24 10.62 -8.24
CA ALA A 293 14.02 11.21 -6.93
C ALA A 293 13.74 10.16 -5.85
N VAL A 294 13.26 8.97 -6.22
CA VAL A 294 13.04 7.85 -5.29
C VAL A 294 14.32 7.03 -5.07
N GLY A 295 15.26 7.09 -6.01
CA GLY A 295 16.51 6.34 -6.02
C GLY A 295 16.35 5.05 -6.84
N PRO A 296 17.32 4.76 -7.74
CA PRO A 296 17.22 3.61 -8.63
C PRO A 296 17.33 2.31 -7.84
N VAL A 297 16.38 1.40 -8.07
CA VAL A 297 16.50 0.02 -7.63
C VAL A 297 16.36 -0.92 -8.82
N LYS A 298 17.46 -1.59 -9.14
CA LYS A 298 17.56 -2.47 -10.31
C LYS A 298 16.50 -3.56 -10.23
N GLY A 299 15.72 -3.71 -11.29
CA GLY A 299 14.69 -4.76 -11.41
C GLY A 299 13.35 -4.46 -10.72
N MET A 300 13.19 -3.32 -10.03
CA MET A 300 11.92 -2.97 -9.38
C MET A 300 10.88 -2.33 -10.29
N GLY A 301 11.22 -2.01 -11.56
CA GLY A 301 10.26 -1.44 -12.52
C GLY A 301 9.05 -2.34 -12.81
N SER A 302 9.17 -3.65 -12.56
CA SER A 302 8.08 -4.63 -12.67
C SER A 302 7.33 -4.85 -11.36
N TRP A 303 7.61 -4.08 -10.31
CA TRP A 303 6.90 -4.21 -9.04
C TRP A 303 5.55 -3.52 -9.12
N SER A 304 4.55 -4.13 -8.47
CA SER A 304 3.19 -3.64 -8.48
C SER A 304 3.07 -2.25 -7.86
N CYS A 305 3.87 -1.93 -6.83
CA CYS A 305 3.94 -0.60 -6.24
C CYS A 305 4.47 0.47 -7.21
N VAL A 306 5.45 0.12 -8.07
CA VAL A 306 5.99 1.03 -9.10
C VAL A 306 5.00 1.24 -10.24
N ARG A 307 4.27 0.18 -10.64
CA ARG A 307 3.15 0.35 -11.60
C ARG A 307 2.05 1.24 -11.04
N ALA A 308 1.65 1.04 -9.78
CA ALA A 308 0.68 1.89 -9.11
C ALA A 308 1.14 3.35 -9.06
N PHE A 309 2.42 3.58 -8.73
CA PHE A 309 3.04 4.91 -8.79
C PHE A 309 2.93 5.53 -10.19
N HIS A 310 3.30 4.80 -11.25
CA HIS A 310 3.20 5.30 -12.62
C HIS A 310 1.76 5.63 -13.02
N ALA A 311 0.79 4.81 -12.65
CA ALA A 311 -0.61 5.07 -12.96
C ALA A 311 -1.16 6.28 -12.21
N ALA A 312 -0.76 6.50 -10.95
CA ALA A 312 -1.14 7.68 -10.19
C ALA A 312 -0.51 8.98 -10.76
N THR A 313 0.71 8.89 -11.29
CA THR A 313 1.51 10.06 -11.69
C THR A 313 1.40 10.44 -13.16
N ARG A 314 1.09 9.51 -14.07
CA ARG A 314 1.06 9.79 -15.52
C ARG A 314 -0.06 10.74 -15.97
N GLY A 315 -1.06 10.99 -15.13
CA GLY A 315 -2.20 11.84 -15.48
C GLY A 315 -3.04 11.27 -16.63
N SER A 316 -4.34 11.53 -16.59
CA SER A 316 -5.21 11.28 -17.72
C SER A 316 -4.89 12.31 -18.80
N ALA A 317 -3.84 12.05 -19.60
CA ALA A 317 -3.72 12.66 -20.92
C ALA A 317 -4.85 12.07 -21.78
N GLY A 318 -6.06 12.63 -21.60
CA GLY A 318 -7.27 12.10 -22.18
C GLY A 318 -8.48 12.52 -21.36
N GLY A 319 -8.91 13.76 -21.55
CA GLY A 319 -10.30 14.10 -21.35
C GLY A 319 -11.11 13.36 -22.40
N TYR A 320 -11.80 12.30 -22.00
CA TYR A 320 -13.00 11.85 -22.69
C TYR A 320 -14.06 11.58 -21.63
N LEU A 321 -14.95 12.56 -21.53
CA LEU A 321 -16.31 12.38 -21.07
C LEU A 321 -16.94 11.26 -21.89
N PHE A 322 -17.10 10.07 -21.32
CA PHE A 322 -18.11 9.12 -21.79
C PHE A 322 -19.25 9.17 -20.78
N VAL A 323 -20.27 9.94 -21.15
CA VAL A 323 -21.63 9.80 -20.62
C VAL A 323 -22.19 8.54 -21.28
N LEU A 324 -22.55 7.58 -20.41
CA LEU A 324 -23.31 6.34 -20.66
C LEU A 324 -22.60 5.24 -21.48
#